data_AF-A0A2H0P0G7-F1
#
_entry.id   AF-A0A2H0P0G7-F1
#
_cell.length_a   1.000
_cell.length_b   1.000
_cell.length_c   1.000
_cell.angle_alpha   90.00
_cell.angle_beta   90.00
_cell.angle_gamma   90.00
#
_symmetry.space_group_name_H-M   'P 1'
#
loop_
_entity.id
_entity.type
_entity.pdbx_description
1 polymer ?
#
loop_
_entity_poly.entity_id
_entity_poly.type
_entity_poly.pdbx_seq_one_letter_code
_entity_poly.pdbx_strand_id
1 'polypeptide(L)'
;MTYGVIAFSLFFSFIGTVLGGIWADQSWGRFWGWDPKENGALLIVLWNALILHMRFAGYVRERGIMLMAVFGNIITSVSWFGVNMLGIGLHSYGFMDSAFWWLLGFSVSQLVLIALGALPPRFWSNEHRRAA
;
A
#
# COMPACT_ATOMS: atom_id res chain seq x y z
N MET A 1 -11.05 6.98 -12.46
CA MET A 1 -10.36 7.84 -11.47
C MET A 1 -9.27 7.08 -10.71
N THR A 2 -9.58 5.96 -10.04
CA THR A 2 -8.60 5.21 -9.20
C THR A 2 -7.32 4.79 -9.93
N TYR A 3 -7.40 4.32 -11.17
CA TYR A 3 -6.22 3.96 -11.96
C TYR A 3 -5.22 5.13 -12.11
N GLY A 4 -5.72 6.35 -12.38
CA GLY A 4 -4.88 7.54 -12.49
C GLY A 4 -4.24 7.93 -11.15
N VAL A 5 -4.97 7.75 -10.04
CA VAL A 5 -4.44 7.96 -8.68
C VAL A 5 -3.30 6.98 -8.37
N ILE A 6 -3.45 5.72 -8.77
CA ILE A 6 -2.40 4.70 -8.59
C ILE A 6 -1.17 5.02 -9.45
N ALA A 7 -1.36 5.45 -10.69
CA ALA A 7 -0.26 5.88 -11.56
C ALA A 7 0.49 7.10 -10.98
N PHE A 8 -0.26 8.08 -10.46
CA PHE A 8 0.30 9.22 -9.76
C PHE A 8 1.07 8.79 -8.50
N SER A 9 0.47 7.90 -7.70
CA SER A 9 1.12 7.33 -6.50
C SER A 9 2.41 6.59 -6.86
N LEU A 10 2.43 5.79 -7.92
CA LEU A 10 3.64 5.12 -8.40
C LEU A 10 4.75 6.13 -8.74
N PHE A 11 4.41 7.16 -9.50
CA PHE A 11 5.39 8.17 -9.92
C PHE A 11 6.02 8.88 -8.71
N PHE A 12 5.20 9.39 -7.78
CA PHE A 12 5.70 10.11 -6.62
C PHE A 12 6.37 9.20 -5.59
N SER A 13 5.87 7.99 -5.37
CA SER A 13 6.51 7.03 -4.47
C SER A 13 7.88 6.58 -5.01
N PHE A 14 7.99 6.36 -6.31
CA PHE A 14 9.28 6.01 -6.94
C PHE A 14 10.29 7.15 -6.81
N ILE A 15 9.90 8.37 -7.22
CA ILE A 15 10.78 9.54 -7.11
C ILE A 15 11.14 9.81 -5.65
N GLY A 16 10.17 9.77 -4.75
CA GLY A 16 10.41 9.96 -3.32
C GLY A 16 11.38 8.93 -2.74
N THR A 17 11.28 7.67 -3.17
CA THR A 17 12.20 6.60 -2.75
C THR A 17 13.62 6.85 -3.25
N VAL A 18 13.78 7.25 -4.52
CA VAL A 18 15.10 7.57 -5.08
C VAL A 18 15.72 8.80 -4.42
N LEU A 19 14.94 9.88 -4.23
CA LEU A 19 15.40 11.08 -3.53
C LEU A 19 15.76 10.78 -2.08
N GLY A 20 15.00 9.92 -1.41
CA GLY A 20 15.33 9.42 -0.07
C GLY A 20 16.66 8.68 -0.03
N GLY A 21 16.93 7.82 -1.03
CA GLY A 21 18.22 7.13 -1.16
C GLY A 21 19.40 8.07 -1.40
N ILE A 22 19.22 9.10 -2.24
CA ILE A 22 20.25 10.14 -2.46
C ILE A 22 20.56 10.86 -1.14
N TRP A 23 19.53 11.22 -0.39
CA TRP A 23 19.70 11.85 0.92
C TRP A 23 20.38 10.94 1.93
N ALA A 24 20.04 9.64 1.95
CA ALA A 24 20.67 8.64 2.81
C ALA A 24 22.17 8.49 2.50
N ASP A 25 22.54 8.53 1.20
CA ASP A 25 23.94 8.49 0.77
C ASP A 25 24.73 9.68 1.30
N GLN A 26 24.16 10.88 1.20
CA GLN A 26 24.77 12.12 1.70
C GLN A 26 24.86 12.17 3.23
N SER A 27 23.91 11.55 3.93
CA SER A 27 23.81 11.62 5.40
C SER A 27 24.59 10.53 6.13
N TRP A 28 24.61 9.32 5.55
CA TRP A 28 25.15 8.12 6.20
C TRP A 28 26.17 7.37 5.35
N GLY A 29 26.53 7.88 4.18
CA GLY A 29 27.53 7.29 3.29
C GLY A 29 27.05 6.04 2.54
N ARG A 30 25.73 5.80 2.47
CA ARG A 30 25.15 4.73 1.67
C ARG A 30 23.78 5.08 1.10
N PHE A 31 23.57 4.78 -0.18
CA PHE A 31 22.30 4.96 -0.87
C PHE A 31 21.16 4.05 -0.36
N TRP A 32 21.49 2.80 0.01
CA TRP A 32 20.51 1.78 0.43
C TRP A 32 21.19 0.75 1.35
N GLY A 33 20.48 0.26 2.36
CA GLY A 33 20.93 -0.74 3.33
C GLY A 33 19.89 -1.78 3.75
N TRP A 34 18.76 -1.92 3.04
CA TRP A 34 17.72 -2.93 3.25
C TRP A 34 17.06 -2.90 4.64
N ASP A 35 17.07 -1.75 5.31
CA ASP A 35 16.39 -1.63 6.59
C ASP A 35 14.86 -1.56 6.41
N PRO A 36 14.07 -1.75 7.48
CA PRO A 36 12.61 -1.82 7.37
C PRO A 36 11.96 -0.61 6.70
N LYS A 37 12.53 0.59 6.84
CA LYS A 37 11.98 1.81 6.23
C LYS A 37 12.21 1.84 4.73
N GLU A 38 13.42 1.51 4.31
CA GLU A 38 13.78 1.38 2.91
C GLU A 38 12.95 0.29 2.21
N ASN A 39 12.82 -0.89 2.84
CA ASN A 39 11.98 -1.98 2.32
C ASN A 39 10.50 -1.59 2.27
N GLY A 40 10.02 -0.82 3.25
CA GLY A 40 8.67 -0.29 3.28
C GLY A 40 8.39 0.66 2.12
N ALA A 41 9.34 1.54 1.79
CA ALA A 41 9.25 2.44 0.64
C ALA A 41 9.24 1.66 -0.70
N LEU A 42 10.14 0.68 -0.83
CA LEU A 42 10.17 -0.20 -1.99
C LEU A 42 8.86 -0.98 -2.18
N LEU A 43 8.28 -1.51 -1.09
CA LEU A 43 7.03 -2.27 -1.15
C LEU A 43 5.86 -1.41 -1.67
N ILE A 44 5.79 -0.12 -1.30
CA ILE A 44 4.77 0.81 -1.82
C ILE A 44 4.92 0.98 -3.33
N VAL A 45 6.15 1.19 -3.81
CA VAL A 45 6.45 1.34 -5.25
C VAL A 45 6.03 0.08 -6.01
N LEU A 46 6.50 -1.09 -5.54
CA LEU A 46 6.22 -2.37 -6.18
C LEU A 46 4.73 -2.70 -6.18
N TRP A 47 4.01 -2.40 -5.09
CA TRP A 47 2.57 -2.65 -5.04
C TRP A 47 1.79 -1.78 -6.02
N ASN A 48 2.10 -0.48 -6.11
CA ASN A 48 1.46 0.39 -7.09
C ASN A 48 1.75 -0.07 -8.52
N ALA A 49 3.00 -0.46 -8.82
CA ALA A 49 3.37 -1.02 -10.12
C ALA A 49 2.62 -2.32 -10.42
N LEU A 50 2.48 -3.20 -9.43
CA LEU A 50 1.74 -4.46 -9.56
C LEU A 50 0.27 -4.21 -9.91
N ILE A 51 -0.41 -3.27 -9.25
CA ILE A 51 -1.82 -2.98 -9.55
C ILE A 51 -1.99 -2.55 -11.02
N LEU A 52 -1.11 -1.64 -11.49
CA LEU A 52 -1.16 -1.17 -12.87
C LEU A 52 -0.86 -2.31 -13.85
N HIS A 53 0.14 -3.14 -13.55
CA HIS A 53 0.50 -4.30 -14.36
C HIS A 53 -0.66 -5.31 -14.45
N MET A 54 -1.30 -5.63 -13.33
CA MET A 54 -2.43 -6.57 -13.29
C MET A 54 -3.63 -6.05 -14.09
N ARG A 55 -3.88 -4.74 -14.08
CA ARG A 55 -4.92 -4.13 -14.93
C ARG A 55 -4.53 -4.15 -16.40
N PHE A 56 -3.28 -3.80 -16.71
CA PHE A 56 -2.77 -3.78 -18.08
C PHE A 56 -2.77 -5.18 -18.71
N ALA A 57 -2.39 -6.21 -17.96
CA ALA A 57 -2.40 -7.61 -18.38
C ALA A 57 -3.82 -8.23 -18.44
N GLY A 58 -4.86 -7.49 -18.04
CA GLY A 58 -6.25 -7.96 -18.10
C GLY A 58 -6.65 -8.95 -17.01
N TYR A 59 -5.80 -9.22 -16.02
CA TYR A 59 -6.10 -10.13 -14.90
C TYR A 59 -7.12 -9.55 -13.93
N VAL A 60 -7.15 -8.22 -13.76
CA VAL A 60 -8.10 -7.55 -12.87
C VAL A 60 -8.90 -6.47 -13.59
N ARG A 61 -10.20 -6.43 -13.27
CA ARG A 61 -11.13 -5.38 -13.69
C ARG A 61 -11.31 -4.33 -12.59
N GLU A 62 -12.34 -3.50 -12.69
CA GLU A 62 -12.59 -2.36 -11.80
C GLU A 62 -12.61 -2.79 -10.34
N ARG A 63 -13.34 -3.86 -10.04
CA ARG A 63 -13.46 -4.42 -8.69
C ARG A 63 -12.11 -4.88 -8.15
N GLY A 64 -11.31 -5.58 -8.94
CA GLY A 64 -10.00 -6.06 -8.53
C GLY A 64 -9.03 -4.90 -8.23
N ILE A 65 -9.00 -3.86 -9.07
CA ILE A 65 -8.23 -2.64 -8.79
C ILE A 65 -8.63 -2.04 -7.45
N MET A 66 -9.93 -1.92 -7.17
CA MET A 66 -10.41 -1.33 -5.91
C MET A 66 -9.95 -2.14 -4.69
N LEU A 67 -10.04 -3.47 -4.75
CA LEU A 67 -9.59 -4.34 -3.65
C LEU A 67 -8.08 -4.24 -3.43
N MET A 68 -7.28 -4.24 -4.50
CA MET A 68 -5.84 -4.10 -4.39
C MET A 68 -5.43 -2.70 -3.90
N ALA A 69 -6.17 -1.65 -4.26
CA ALA A 69 -5.94 -0.30 -3.75
C ALA A 69 -6.21 -0.21 -2.23
N VAL A 70 -7.29 -0.84 -1.74
CA VAL A 70 -7.57 -0.97 -0.30
C VAL A 70 -6.44 -1.72 0.42
N PHE A 71 -5.91 -2.78 -0.19
CA PHE A 71 -4.74 -3.48 0.36
C PHE A 71 -3.48 -2.59 0.37
N GLY A 72 -3.32 -1.72 -0.63
CA GLY A 72 -2.25 -0.72 -0.68
C GLY A 72 -2.25 0.24 0.51
N ASN A 73 -3.42 0.52 1.10
CA ASN A 73 -3.51 1.29 2.34
C ASN A 73 -2.82 0.58 3.50
N ILE A 74 -3.00 -0.75 3.62
CA ILE A 74 -2.34 -1.56 4.65
C ILE A 74 -0.83 -1.46 4.48
N ILE A 75 -0.33 -1.72 3.27
CA ILE A 75 1.09 -1.63 2.94
C ILE A 75 1.65 -0.26 3.33
N THR A 76 0.98 0.82 2.91
CA THR A 76 1.44 2.18 3.17
C THR A 76 1.45 2.49 4.67
N SER A 77 0.40 2.11 5.40
CA SER A 77 0.31 2.32 6.85
C SER A 77 1.37 1.56 7.64
N VAL A 78 1.68 0.31 7.25
CA VAL A 78 2.73 -0.48 7.89
C VAL A 78 4.12 0.08 7.57
N SER A 79 4.37 0.47 6.32
CA SER A 79 5.63 1.12 5.91
C SER A 79 5.86 2.48 6.57
N TRP A 80 4.81 3.19 6.95
CA TRP A 80 4.92 4.47 7.66
C TRP A 80 5.04 4.29 9.17
N PHE A 81 4.07 3.62 9.78
CA PHE A 81 3.94 3.52 11.24
C PHE A 81 4.56 2.24 11.79
N GLY A 82 4.27 1.08 11.20
CA GLY A 82 4.68 -0.22 11.73
C GLY A 82 6.20 -0.37 11.83
N VAL A 83 6.94 0.06 10.81
CA VAL A 83 8.41 -0.01 10.81
C VAL A 83 9.07 0.84 11.90
N ASN A 84 8.42 1.94 12.35
CA ASN A 84 8.93 2.74 13.48
C ASN A 84 8.85 1.99 14.81
N MET A 85 7.97 0.99 14.91
CA MET A 85 7.77 0.18 16.10
C MET A 85 8.81 -0.95 16.21
N LEU A 86 9.52 -1.26 15.12
CA LEU A 86 10.54 -2.30 15.11
C LEU A 86 11.84 -1.84 15.78
N GLY A 87 12.11 -0.53 15.79
CA GLY A 87 13.29 0.03 16.43
C GLY A 87 14.63 -0.35 15.77
N ILE A 88 14.61 -0.81 14.52
CA ILE A 88 15.78 -1.36 13.81
C ILE A 88 16.15 -0.46 12.63
N GLY A 89 17.44 -0.21 12.45
CA GLY A 89 18.00 0.53 11.32
C GLY A 89 18.32 1.99 11.63
N LEU A 90 19.04 2.64 10.71
CA LEU A 90 19.45 4.06 10.85
C LEU A 90 18.26 5.03 10.81
N HIS A 91 17.09 4.55 10.39
CA HIS A 91 15.85 5.30 10.33
C HIS A 91 14.97 5.17 11.59
N SER A 92 15.50 4.59 12.67
CA SER A 92 14.75 4.36 13.92
C SER A 92 14.66 5.62 14.79
N TYR A 93 13.91 6.63 14.34
CA TYR A 93 13.58 7.81 15.12
C TYR A 93 12.05 7.97 15.22
N GLY A 94 11.54 8.35 16.40
CA GLY A 94 10.10 8.54 16.64
C GLY A 94 9.34 7.24 16.96
N PHE A 95 9.73 6.58 18.06
CA PHE A 95 9.04 5.39 18.57
C PHE A 95 7.56 5.66 18.87
N MET A 96 6.71 4.72 18.48
CA MET A 96 5.26 4.91 18.49
C MET A 96 4.56 3.64 19.00
N ASP A 97 5.01 3.12 20.14
CA ASP A 97 4.51 1.85 20.71
C ASP A 97 2.99 1.84 20.93
N SER A 98 2.40 3.01 21.24
CA SER A 98 0.96 3.20 21.39
C SER A 98 0.16 3.10 20.08
N ALA A 99 0.81 3.24 18.92
CA ALA A 99 0.15 3.16 17.61
C ALA A 99 -0.12 1.73 17.15
N PHE A 100 0.38 0.71 17.87
CA PHE A 100 0.23 -0.70 17.48
C PHE A 100 -1.24 -1.06 17.29
N TRP A 101 -2.07 -0.76 18.30
CA TRP A 101 -3.49 -1.12 18.30
C TRP A 101 -4.27 -0.37 17.23
N TRP A 102 -3.89 0.88 16.97
CA TRP A 102 -4.48 1.68 15.90
C TRP A 102 -4.13 1.12 14.53
N LEU A 103 -2.86 0.78 14.31
CA LEU A 103 -2.41 0.17 13.06
C LEU A 103 -3.03 -1.20 12.82
N LEU A 104 -3.14 -2.02 13.88
CA LEU A 104 -3.78 -3.33 13.83
C LEU A 104 -5.28 -3.18 13.51
N GLY A 105 -5.99 -2.32 14.25
CA GLY A 105 -7.40 -2.04 14.02
C GLY A 105 -7.67 -1.52 12.62
N PHE A 106 -6.84 -0.60 12.13
CA PHE A 106 -6.88 -0.11 10.76
C PHE A 106 -6.69 -1.26 9.76
N SER A 107 -5.65 -2.08 9.91
CA SER A 107 -5.36 -3.21 9.02
C SER A 107 -6.51 -4.22 8.97
N VAL A 108 -7.08 -4.56 10.12
CA VAL A 108 -8.25 -5.43 10.22
C VAL A 108 -9.45 -4.81 9.50
N SER A 109 -9.70 -3.51 9.68
CA SER A 109 -10.80 -2.83 8.98
C SER A 109 -10.65 -2.91 7.45
N GLN A 110 -9.43 -2.74 6.93
CA GLN A 110 -9.17 -2.84 5.49
C GLN A 110 -9.36 -4.27 4.98
N LEU A 111 -8.95 -5.29 5.76
CA LEU A 111 -9.19 -6.70 5.43
C LEU A 111 -10.69 -7.05 5.39
N VAL A 112 -11.48 -6.50 6.32
CA VAL A 112 -12.94 -6.66 6.30
C VAL A 112 -13.53 -6.03 5.04
N LEU A 113 -13.09 -4.83 4.66
CA LEU A 113 -13.52 -4.18 3.41
C LEU A 113 -13.17 -5.02 2.18
N ILE A 114 -11.98 -5.63 2.15
CA ILE A 114 -11.57 -6.54 1.07
C ILE A 114 -12.45 -7.78 1.05
N ALA A 115 -12.73 -8.40 2.21
CA ALA A 115 -13.55 -9.61 2.30
C ALA A 115 -14.98 -9.35 1.82
N LEU A 116 -15.61 -8.26 2.28
CA LEU A 116 -16.93 -7.83 1.79
C LEU A 116 -16.87 -7.53 0.29
N GLY A 117 -15.86 -6.77 -0.11
CA GLY A 117 -15.60 -6.41 -1.48
C GLY A 117 -15.21 -7.57 -2.39
N ALA A 118 -14.93 -8.77 -1.87
CA ALA A 118 -14.66 -9.99 -2.65
C ALA A 118 -15.89 -10.92 -2.76
N LEU A 119 -17.01 -10.61 -2.08
CA LEU A 119 -18.22 -11.43 -2.10
C LEU A 119 -18.75 -11.66 -3.53
N PRO A 120 -19.32 -12.84 -3.84
CA PRO A 120 -19.79 -13.15 -5.19
C PRO A 120 -20.77 -12.10 -5.74
N PRO A 121 -20.80 -11.86 -7.07
CA PRO A 121 -21.65 -10.86 -7.69
C PRO A 121 -23.12 -10.94 -7.31
N ARG A 122 -23.65 -12.12 -6.93
CA ARG A 122 -25.03 -12.30 -6.44
C ARG A 122 -25.44 -11.39 -5.27
N PHE A 123 -24.48 -10.94 -4.47
CA PHE A 123 -24.73 -10.01 -3.36
C PHE A 123 -24.69 -8.54 -3.79
N TRP A 124 -24.26 -8.26 -5.02
CA TRP A 124 -24.01 -6.92 -5.57
C TRP A 124 -24.84 -6.63 -6.83
N SER A 125 -25.23 -7.65 -7.60
CA SER A 125 -26.07 -7.51 -8.80
C SER A 125 -27.55 -7.56 -8.42
N ASN A 126 -28.25 -6.46 -8.66
CA ASN A 126 -29.71 -6.39 -8.57
C ASN A 126 -30.38 -7.00 -9.81
N GLU A 127 -29.97 -8.18 -10.27
CA GLU A 127 -30.65 -8.85 -11.40
C GLU A 127 -32.13 -9.13 -11.09
N HIS A 128 -32.52 -9.19 -9.81
CA HIS A 128 -33.92 -9.29 -9.38
C HIS A 128 -34.74 -8.00 -9.49
N ARG A 129 -34.15 -6.83 -9.76
CA ARG A 129 -34.90 -5.55 -9.91
C ARG A 129 -35.14 -5.12 -11.36
N ARG A 130 -34.63 -5.85 -12.35
CA ARG A 130 -34.79 -5.51 -13.78
C ARG A 130 -35.83 -6.38 -14.51
N ALA A 131 -36.49 -7.29 -13.79
CA ALA A 131 -37.49 -8.21 -14.34
C ALA A 131 -38.91 -8.00 -13.75
N ALA A 132 -39.16 -6.87 -13.07
CA ALA A 132 -40.47 -6.42 -12.62
C ALA A 132 -40.74 -5.04 -13.22
#